data_AF-C9DDQ6-F1
#
_entry.id   AF-C9DDQ6-F1
#
_cell.length_a   1.000
_cell.length_b   1.000
_cell.length_c   1.000
_cell.angle_alpha   90.00
_cell.angle_beta   90.00
_cell.angle_gamma   90.00
#
_symmetry.space_group_name_H-M   'P 1'
#
loop_
_entity.id
_entity.type
_entity.pdbx_description
1 polymer ?
#
loop_
_entity_poly.entity_id
_entity_poly.type
_entity_poly.pdbx_seq_one_letter_code
_entity_poly.pdbx_strand_id
1 'polypeptide(L)'
;IPLSSGMILLTWQKIAPTSLLYQISPSLNMNMLVTLALLSTMLGGWGGLNQTQLRKILAYSSIAHMGWMMIIVLINPDLTLLSLMIYITTTLTMFMTLNLSSTTKIKSISNLWSKSTPMTMIIFLALLSLGGLPPLTGFMPKWLILQELIINNNPAMAILMALSALLNLFFYMRIIYTTSLTTFPTNNNTKHHWLNTQTKSTHMIPTLTIISSMLLPLTPMLITLI
;
A
#
# COMPACT_ATOMS: atom_id res chain seq x y z
N ILE A 1 16.02 12.00 4.30
CA ILE A 1 14.84 11.51 5.03
C ILE A 1 15.03 10.05 5.43
N PRO A 2 15.27 9.75 6.72
CA PRO A 2 15.34 8.38 7.20
C PRO A 2 14.01 7.66 6.98
N LEU A 3 14.06 6.34 6.76
CA LEU A 3 12.88 5.50 6.52
C LEU A 3 11.88 5.56 7.69
N SER A 4 12.35 5.73 8.93
CA SER A 4 11.50 5.95 10.11
C SER A 4 10.64 7.21 10.02
N SER A 5 11.22 8.35 9.61
CA SER A 5 10.46 9.59 9.42
C SER A 5 9.45 9.48 8.27
N GLY A 6 9.82 8.78 7.19
CA GLY A 6 8.89 8.51 6.08
C GLY A 6 7.71 7.62 6.49
N MET A 7 7.97 6.63 7.35
CA MET A 7 6.93 5.78 7.93
C MET A 7 5.92 6.61 8.73
N ILE A 8 6.39 7.46 9.66
CA ILE A 8 5.51 8.32 10.47
C ILE A 8 4.70 9.28 9.59
N LEU A 9 5.34 9.85 8.56
CA LEU A 9 4.66 10.76 7.63
C LEU A 9 3.55 10.07 6.83
N LEU A 10 3.77 8.83 6.39
CA LEU A 10 2.81 8.13 5.55
C LEU A 10 1.71 7.43 6.34
N THR A 11 1.88 7.20 7.64
CA THR A 11 0.86 6.57 8.49
C THR A 11 0.24 7.55 9.47
N TRP A 12 1.01 8.01 10.46
CA TRP A 12 0.52 8.80 11.58
C TRP A 12 -0.10 10.12 11.14
N GLN A 13 0.55 10.84 10.21
CA GLN A 13 0.07 12.14 9.74
C GLN A 13 -1.22 12.06 8.91
N LYS A 14 -1.65 10.86 8.50
CA LYS A 14 -2.88 10.67 7.74
C LYS A 14 -4.11 10.56 8.63
N ILE A 15 -3.95 10.15 9.89
CA ILE A 15 -5.06 9.84 10.80
C ILE A 15 -5.90 11.09 11.12
N ALA A 16 -5.26 12.18 11.53
CA ALA A 16 -5.96 13.39 11.96
C ALA A 16 -6.73 14.09 10.81
N PRO A 17 -6.18 14.25 9.59
CA PRO A 17 -6.95 14.77 8.47
C PRO A 17 -8.13 13.88 8.07
N THR A 18 -7.96 12.55 8.06
CA THR A 18 -9.06 11.64 7.71
C THR A 18 -10.17 11.62 8.76
N SER A 19 -9.83 11.75 10.05
CA SER A 19 -10.87 11.85 11.09
C SER A 19 -11.68 13.13 10.98
N LEU A 20 -11.05 14.24 10.57
CA LEU A 20 -11.76 15.48 10.32
C LEU A 20 -12.69 15.32 9.11
N LEU A 21 -12.19 14.77 8.00
CA LEU A 21 -13.01 14.49 6.81
C LEU A 21 -14.20 13.58 7.09
N TYR A 22 -14.02 12.59 7.96
CA TYR A 22 -15.09 11.72 8.43
C TYR A 22 -16.20 12.51 9.13
N GLN A 23 -15.84 13.42 10.04
CA GLN A 23 -16.80 14.24 10.80
C GLN A 23 -17.57 15.24 9.94
N ILE A 24 -16.90 15.88 8.98
CA ILE A 24 -17.52 16.88 8.10
C ILE A 24 -18.12 16.29 6.81
N SER A 25 -18.08 14.97 6.65
CA SER A 25 -18.47 14.26 5.42
C SER A 25 -19.83 14.69 4.84
N PRO A 26 -20.90 14.96 5.62
CA PRO A 26 -22.20 15.34 5.04
C PRO A 26 -22.21 16.74 4.40
N SER A 27 -21.25 17.59 4.75
CA SER A 27 -21.19 19.00 4.33
C SER A 27 -20.23 19.25 3.14
N LEU A 28 -19.58 18.20 2.64
CA LEU A 28 -18.59 18.33 1.57
C LEU A 28 -19.25 18.42 0.19
N ASN A 29 -18.62 19.17 -0.71
CA ASN A 29 -19.05 19.25 -2.10
C ASN A 29 -18.55 18.02 -2.89
N MET A 30 -19.49 17.18 -3.33
CA MET A 30 -19.20 15.94 -4.05
C MET A 30 -18.38 16.18 -5.34
N ASN A 31 -18.70 17.20 -6.13
CA ASN A 31 -18.01 17.44 -7.41
C ASN A 31 -16.53 17.79 -7.20
N MET A 32 -16.24 18.58 -6.17
CA MET A 32 -14.86 18.94 -5.82
C MET A 32 -14.09 17.72 -5.29
N LEU A 33 -14.72 16.91 -4.44
CA LEU A 33 -14.12 15.71 -3.86
C LEU A 33 -13.75 14.68 -4.93
N VAL A 34 -14.70 14.41 -5.84
CA VAL A 34 -14.55 13.48 -6.96
C VAL A 34 -13.40 13.91 -7.87
N THR A 35 -13.36 15.20 -8.26
CA THR A 35 -12.30 15.72 -9.14
C THR A 35 -10.92 15.60 -8.50
N LEU A 36 -10.77 15.99 -7.23
CA LEU A 36 -9.51 15.86 -6.49
C LEU A 36 -9.06 14.40 -6.38
N ALA A 37 -10.01 13.51 -6.11
CA ALA A 37 -9.68 12.11 -5.95
C ALA A 37 -9.23 11.45 -7.25
N LEU A 38 -9.92 11.69 -8.37
CA LEU A 38 -9.51 11.20 -9.68
C LEU A 38 -8.12 11.75 -10.09
N LEU A 39 -7.88 13.04 -9.85
CA LEU A 39 -6.56 13.63 -10.10
C LEU A 39 -5.48 12.97 -9.26
N SER A 40 -5.76 12.71 -7.98
CA SER A 40 -4.79 12.07 -7.09
C SER A 40 -4.45 10.63 -7.50
N THR A 41 -5.43 9.83 -7.93
CA THR A 41 -5.17 8.46 -8.39
C THR A 41 -4.38 8.43 -9.69
N MET A 42 -4.69 9.31 -10.64
CA MET A 42 -3.95 9.43 -11.89
C MET A 42 -2.50 9.91 -11.67
N LEU A 43 -2.30 10.98 -10.89
CA LEU A 43 -0.97 11.51 -10.59
C LEU A 43 -0.13 10.53 -9.76
N GLY A 44 -0.75 9.82 -8.82
CA GLY A 44 -0.12 8.75 -8.06
C GLY A 44 0.36 7.61 -8.96
N GLY A 45 -0.50 7.15 -9.88
CA GLY A 45 -0.17 6.11 -10.85
C GLY A 45 0.99 6.50 -11.78
N TRP A 46 0.84 7.59 -12.52
CA TRP A 46 1.84 8.00 -13.51
C TRP A 46 3.15 8.45 -12.88
N GLY A 47 3.09 9.16 -11.75
CA GLY A 47 4.27 9.61 -11.03
C GLY A 47 5.12 8.46 -10.48
N GLY A 48 4.49 7.35 -10.08
CA GLY A 48 5.17 6.16 -9.55
C GLY A 48 5.97 5.38 -10.60
N LEU A 49 5.52 5.39 -11.86
CA LEU A 49 6.14 4.61 -12.95
C LEU A 49 7.61 4.97 -13.16
N ASN A 50 7.97 6.25 -13.11
CA ASN A 50 9.34 6.69 -13.45
C ASN A 50 10.32 6.65 -12.26
N GLN A 51 9.93 6.16 -11.09
CA GLN A 51 10.78 6.21 -9.90
C GLN A 51 11.53 4.91 -9.66
N THR A 52 12.80 5.03 -9.27
CA THR A 52 13.66 3.91 -8.82
C THR A 52 13.97 3.93 -7.32
N GLN A 53 13.63 5.03 -6.65
CA GLN A 53 13.76 5.18 -5.20
C GLN A 53 12.50 4.63 -4.54
N LEU A 54 12.64 3.63 -3.67
CA LEU A 54 11.51 2.96 -3.02
C LEU A 54 10.65 3.95 -2.22
N ARG A 55 11.28 4.91 -1.54
CA ARG A 55 10.57 5.96 -0.80
C ARG A 55 9.65 6.80 -1.70
N LYS A 56 10.10 7.14 -2.91
CA LYS A 56 9.27 7.92 -3.84
C LYS A 56 8.12 7.09 -4.36
N ILE A 57 8.36 5.81 -4.67
CA ILE A 57 7.32 4.89 -5.10
C ILE A 57 6.24 4.76 -4.01
N LEU A 58 6.64 4.59 -2.74
CA LEU A 58 5.70 4.52 -1.61
C LEU A 58 4.97 5.85 -1.35
N ALA A 59 5.59 6.99 -1.67
CA ALA A 59 4.91 8.28 -1.61
C ALA A 59 3.84 8.39 -2.71
N TYR A 60 4.16 8.02 -3.95
CA TYR A 60 3.18 8.02 -5.05
C TYR A 60 2.03 7.04 -4.81
N SER A 61 2.31 5.87 -4.24
CA SER A 61 1.24 4.97 -3.85
C SER A 61 0.34 5.56 -2.76
N SER A 62 0.92 6.26 -1.77
CA SER A 62 0.13 6.95 -0.75
C SER A 62 -0.85 7.95 -1.35
N ILE A 63 -0.43 8.70 -2.38
CA ILE A 63 -1.27 9.68 -3.07
C ILE A 63 -2.44 8.95 -3.74
N ALA A 64 -2.18 7.84 -4.42
CA ALA A 64 -3.24 7.08 -5.05
C ALA A 64 -4.20 6.42 -4.06
N HIS A 65 -3.71 5.83 -2.96
CA HIS A 65 -4.59 5.26 -1.94
C HIS A 65 -5.46 6.33 -1.24
N MET A 66 -4.93 7.53 -1.03
CA MET A 66 -5.73 8.66 -0.53
C MET A 66 -6.83 9.05 -1.53
N GLY A 67 -6.59 8.97 -2.83
CA GLY A 67 -7.64 9.17 -3.83
C GLY A 67 -8.81 8.18 -3.70
N TRP A 68 -8.50 6.91 -3.50
CA TRP A 68 -9.53 5.89 -3.20
C TRP A 68 -10.33 6.22 -1.93
N MET A 69 -9.64 6.64 -0.87
CA MET A 69 -10.29 7.07 0.38
C MET A 69 -11.23 8.24 0.12
N MET A 70 -10.77 9.29 -0.56
CA MET A 70 -11.55 10.51 -0.77
C MET A 70 -12.85 10.26 -1.53
N ILE A 71 -12.91 9.29 -2.45
CA ILE A 71 -14.12 9.03 -3.26
C ILE A 71 -15.27 8.49 -2.44
N ILE A 72 -14.97 7.65 -1.45
CA ILE A 72 -15.99 6.98 -0.67
C ILE A 72 -16.42 7.79 0.57
N VAL A 73 -15.69 8.85 0.96
CA VAL A 73 -16.01 9.69 2.14
C VAL A 73 -17.45 10.16 2.17
N LEU A 74 -18.00 10.59 1.03
CA LEU A 74 -19.36 11.14 0.99
C LEU A 74 -20.45 10.05 0.91
N ILE A 75 -20.10 8.87 0.41
CA ILE A 75 -21.02 7.77 0.18
C ILE A 75 -21.16 6.93 1.44
N ASN A 76 -20.02 6.47 1.95
CA ASN A 76 -19.94 5.60 3.10
C ASN A 76 -18.61 5.90 3.83
N PRO A 77 -18.62 6.83 4.81
CA PRO A 77 -17.41 7.32 5.46
C PRO A 77 -16.70 6.21 6.26
N ASP A 78 -17.44 5.19 6.68
CA ASP A 78 -16.95 4.01 7.38
C ASP A 78 -15.99 3.16 6.53
N LEU A 79 -16.27 3.02 5.23
CA LEU A 79 -15.33 2.37 4.30
C LEU A 79 -14.02 3.15 4.13
N THR A 80 -14.04 4.46 4.34
CA THR A 80 -12.79 5.25 4.33
C THR A 80 -11.90 4.84 5.49
N LEU A 81 -12.47 4.64 6.68
CA LEU A 81 -11.74 4.22 7.86
C LEU A 81 -11.16 2.82 7.68
N LEU A 82 -11.95 1.88 7.16
CA LEU A 82 -11.47 0.54 6.81
C LEU A 82 -10.28 0.60 5.85
N SER A 83 -10.41 1.37 4.76
CA SER A 83 -9.35 1.50 3.76
C SER A 83 -8.09 2.16 4.32
N LEU A 84 -8.22 3.11 5.25
CA LEU A 84 -7.11 3.73 5.98
C LEU A 84 -6.40 2.71 6.87
N MET A 85 -7.13 1.89 7.63
CA MET A 85 -6.54 0.87 8.50
C MET A 85 -5.76 -0.17 7.71
N ILE A 86 -6.30 -0.65 6.58
CA ILE A 86 -5.62 -1.59 5.70
C ILE A 86 -4.39 -0.94 5.05
N TYR A 87 -4.49 0.34 4.66
CA TYR A 87 -3.35 1.08 4.13
C TYR A 87 -2.24 1.29 5.18
N ILE A 88 -2.58 1.65 6.42
CA ILE A 88 -1.60 1.85 7.50
C ILE A 88 -0.89 0.53 7.82
N THR A 89 -1.61 -0.57 7.92
CA THR A 89 -1.02 -1.89 8.23
C THR A 89 -0.07 -2.37 7.12
N THR A 90 -0.48 -2.27 5.85
CA THR A 90 0.35 -2.66 4.69
C THR A 90 1.56 -1.74 4.47
N THR A 91 1.45 -0.44 4.79
CA THR A 91 2.61 0.46 4.70
C THR A 91 3.57 0.29 5.86
N LEU A 92 3.07 0.02 7.07
CA LEU A 92 3.91 -0.34 8.23
C LEU A 92 4.75 -1.59 7.95
N THR A 93 4.15 -2.67 7.40
CA THR A 93 4.93 -3.87 7.03
C THR A 93 6.06 -3.54 6.06
N MET A 94 5.76 -2.75 5.02
CA MET A 94 6.73 -2.38 4.00
C MET A 94 7.85 -1.50 4.58
N PHE A 95 7.54 -0.46 5.36
CA PHE A 95 8.57 0.39 5.95
C PHE A 95 9.44 -0.33 6.99
N MET A 96 8.84 -1.18 7.83
CA MET A 96 9.58 -1.95 8.82
C MET A 96 10.53 -2.96 8.16
N THR A 97 10.10 -3.65 7.10
CA THR A 97 10.97 -4.56 6.35
C THR A 97 12.09 -3.84 5.59
N LEU A 98 11.84 -2.66 5.02
CA LEU A 98 12.89 -1.81 4.44
C LEU A 98 13.89 -1.32 5.50
N ASN A 99 13.41 -0.94 6.69
CA ASN A 99 14.26 -0.52 7.80
C ASN A 99 15.19 -1.64 8.28
N LEU A 100 14.64 -2.84 8.41
CA LEU A 100 15.37 -4.00 8.84
C LEU A 100 16.47 -4.35 7.82
N SER A 101 16.11 -4.38 6.53
CA SER A 101 17.02 -4.66 5.42
C SER A 101 17.93 -3.49 5.02
N SER A 102 17.71 -2.28 5.55
CA SER A 102 18.41 -1.04 5.18
C SER A 102 18.43 -0.74 3.67
N THR A 103 17.35 -1.08 2.96
CA THR A 103 17.26 -0.88 1.50
C THR A 103 16.40 0.32 1.14
N THR A 104 16.83 1.11 0.15
CA THR A 104 16.12 2.33 -0.29
C THR A 104 15.95 2.47 -1.79
N LYS A 105 16.69 1.69 -2.59
CA LYS A 105 16.67 1.71 -4.06
C LYS A 105 16.29 0.34 -4.62
N ILE A 106 15.71 0.30 -5.83
CA ILE A 106 15.36 -0.96 -6.51
C ILE A 106 16.58 -1.90 -6.62
N LYS A 107 17.73 -1.39 -7.06
CA LYS A 107 18.98 -2.18 -7.16
C LYS A 107 19.50 -2.73 -5.82
N SER A 108 19.17 -2.09 -4.70
CA SER A 108 19.57 -2.60 -3.38
C SER A 108 18.63 -3.70 -2.87
N ILE A 109 17.35 -3.63 -3.24
CA ILE A 109 16.34 -4.61 -2.82
C ILE A 109 16.51 -5.93 -3.59
N SER A 110 17.03 -5.90 -4.83
CA SER A 110 17.30 -7.12 -5.62
C SER A 110 18.36 -8.03 -4.99
N ASN A 111 19.28 -7.47 -4.21
CA ASN A 111 20.30 -8.25 -3.50
C ASN A 111 19.74 -8.96 -2.25
N LEU A 112 18.50 -8.67 -1.83
CA LEU A 112 17.94 -9.23 -0.60
C LEU A 112 17.70 -10.72 -0.66
N TRP A 113 17.42 -11.29 -1.84
CA TRP A 113 17.26 -12.74 -1.97
C TRP A 113 18.51 -13.48 -1.47
N SER A 114 19.70 -12.94 -1.76
CA SER A 114 20.95 -13.52 -1.24
C SER A 114 21.14 -13.29 0.26
N LYS A 115 20.60 -12.22 0.86
CA LYS A 115 20.79 -11.92 2.30
C LYS A 115 19.78 -12.62 3.20
N SER A 116 18.51 -12.65 2.79
CA SER A 116 17.42 -13.20 3.59
C SER A 116 16.19 -13.45 2.69
N THR A 117 15.96 -14.71 2.34
CA THR A 117 14.77 -15.16 1.61
C THR A 117 13.42 -14.87 2.30
N PRO A 118 13.25 -14.91 3.65
CA PRO A 118 11.94 -14.59 4.23
C PRO A 118 11.56 -13.12 4.01
N MET A 119 12.53 -12.20 4.02
CA MET A 119 12.25 -10.77 3.80
C MET A 119 11.79 -10.50 2.37
N THR A 120 12.31 -11.22 1.36
CA THR A 120 11.82 -11.06 -0.01
C THR A 120 10.37 -11.52 -0.16
N MET A 121 9.97 -12.58 0.55
CA MET A 121 8.58 -13.05 0.56
C MET A 121 7.64 -12.07 1.27
N ILE A 122 8.08 -11.47 2.38
CA ILE A 122 7.29 -10.43 3.07
C ILE A 122 7.08 -9.22 2.15
N ILE A 123 8.14 -8.75 1.48
CA ILE A 123 8.05 -7.62 0.55
C ILE A 123 7.11 -7.96 -0.62
N PHE A 124 7.19 -9.18 -1.14
CA PHE A 124 6.29 -9.68 -2.17
C PHE A 124 4.81 -9.60 -1.75
N LEU A 125 4.47 -10.17 -0.58
CA LEU A 125 3.10 -10.15 -0.05
C LEU A 125 2.61 -8.72 0.21
N ALA A 126 3.44 -7.85 0.77
CA ALA A 126 3.08 -6.46 1.06
C ALA A 126 2.85 -5.62 -0.22
N LEU A 127 3.66 -5.82 -1.27
CA LEU A 127 3.49 -5.10 -2.53
C LEU A 127 2.24 -5.57 -3.29
N LEU A 128 1.96 -6.87 -3.30
CA LEU A 128 0.73 -7.40 -3.91
C LEU A 128 -0.52 -6.95 -3.15
N SER A 129 -0.46 -6.88 -1.81
CA SER A 129 -1.59 -6.38 -1.01
C SER A 129 -1.84 -4.89 -1.26
N LEU A 130 -0.80 -4.05 -1.33
CA LEU A 130 -0.94 -2.65 -1.78
C LEU A 130 -1.50 -2.54 -3.21
N GLY A 131 -1.12 -3.46 -4.09
CA GLY A 131 -1.69 -3.60 -5.43
C GLY A 131 -3.18 -3.94 -5.42
N GLY A 132 -3.68 -4.55 -4.36
CA GLY A 132 -5.07 -4.95 -4.20
C GLY A 132 -5.44 -6.08 -5.13
N LEU A 133 -4.63 -7.14 -5.17
CA LEU A 133 -4.93 -8.36 -5.92
C LEU A 133 -5.76 -9.33 -5.05
N PRO A 134 -6.81 -9.98 -5.60
CA PRO A 134 -7.39 -11.16 -4.96
C PRO A 134 -6.30 -12.23 -4.96
N PRO A 135 -5.87 -12.84 -3.84
CA PRO A 135 -6.57 -13.21 -2.60
C PRO A 135 -6.18 -12.40 -1.32
N LEU A 136 -5.50 -11.26 -1.47
CA LEU A 136 -4.90 -10.53 -0.35
C LEU A 136 -5.82 -9.44 0.21
N THR A 137 -5.50 -8.96 1.42
CA THR A 137 -6.37 -8.03 2.16
C THR A 137 -6.57 -6.68 1.52
N GLY A 138 -5.57 -6.15 0.81
CA GLY A 138 -5.72 -4.87 0.13
C GLY A 138 -6.68 -4.90 -1.07
N PHE A 139 -7.16 -6.07 -1.49
CA PHE A 139 -8.29 -6.18 -2.43
C PHE A 139 -9.61 -5.78 -1.77
N MET A 140 -9.81 -6.14 -0.50
CA MET A 140 -11.06 -5.88 0.25
C MET A 140 -11.56 -4.44 0.14
N PRO A 141 -10.77 -3.39 0.47
CA PRO A 141 -11.30 -2.02 0.47
C PRO A 141 -11.60 -1.54 -0.95
N LYS A 142 -10.79 -1.91 -1.95
CA LYS A 142 -11.05 -1.52 -3.35
C LYS A 142 -12.32 -2.18 -3.86
N TRP A 143 -12.53 -3.45 -3.54
CA TRP A 143 -13.73 -4.18 -3.92
C TRP A 143 -14.99 -3.56 -3.30
N LEU A 144 -14.99 -3.30 -1.99
CA LEU A 144 -16.14 -2.70 -1.30
C LEU A 144 -16.43 -1.27 -1.80
N ILE A 145 -15.40 -0.46 -2.04
CA ILE A 145 -15.58 0.89 -2.60
C ILE A 145 -16.22 0.82 -3.99
N LEU A 146 -15.77 -0.11 -4.86
CA LEU A 146 -16.37 -0.29 -6.18
C LEU A 146 -17.83 -0.74 -6.09
N GLN A 147 -18.15 -1.62 -5.14
CA GLN A 147 -19.53 -2.08 -4.92
C GLN A 147 -20.45 -0.91 -4.53
N GLU A 148 -20.06 -0.08 -3.57
CA GLU A 148 -20.86 1.08 -3.16
C GLU A 148 -21.03 2.12 -4.27
N LEU A 149 -20.01 2.34 -5.11
CA LEU A 149 -20.11 3.23 -6.26
C LEU A 149 -21.14 2.74 -7.28
N ILE A 150 -21.25 1.43 -7.46
CA ILE A 150 -22.23 0.81 -8.37
C ILE A 150 -23.63 0.92 -7.78
N ILE A 151 -23.79 0.64 -6.47
CA ILE A 151 -25.08 0.76 -5.77
C ILE A 151 -25.61 2.19 -5.84
N ASN A 152 -24.72 3.19 -5.76
CA ASN A 152 -25.06 4.60 -5.89
C ASN A 152 -25.14 5.11 -7.34
N ASN A 153 -25.38 4.24 -8.32
CA ASN A 153 -25.59 4.57 -9.73
C ASN A 153 -24.43 5.32 -10.42
N ASN A 154 -23.19 5.17 -9.95
CA ASN A 154 -22.00 5.80 -10.54
C ASN A 154 -21.00 4.79 -11.16
N PRO A 155 -21.43 3.93 -12.12
CA PRO A 155 -20.56 2.89 -12.68
C PRO A 155 -19.39 3.44 -13.50
N ALA A 156 -19.58 4.57 -14.18
CA ALA A 156 -18.51 5.22 -14.96
C ALA A 156 -17.31 5.60 -14.07
N MET A 157 -17.59 6.10 -12.87
CA MET A 157 -16.57 6.47 -11.90
C MET A 157 -15.85 5.23 -11.35
N ALA A 158 -16.59 4.16 -11.08
CA ALA A 158 -16.03 2.89 -10.62
C ALA A 158 -15.02 2.32 -11.64
N ILE A 159 -15.37 2.34 -12.94
CA ILE A 159 -14.48 1.87 -14.01
C ILE A 159 -13.20 2.71 -14.08
N LEU A 160 -13.32 4.03 -14.04
CA LEU A 160 -12.16 4.93 -14.13
C LEU A 160 -11.21 4.75 -12.94
N MET A 161 -11.77 4.54 -11.75
CA MET A 161 -11.00 4.20 -10.55
C MET A 161 -10.30 2.85 -10.66
N ALA A 162 -11.01 1.81 -11.11
CA ALA A 162 -10.43 0.49 -11.33
C ALA A 162 -9.24 0.53 -12.31
N LEU A 163 -9.39 1.25 -13.43
CA LEU A 163 -8.30 1.44 -14.40
C LEU A 163 -7.11 2.19 -13.80
N SER A 164 -7.35 3.22 -12.98
CA SER A 164 -6.27 3.95 -12.31
C SER A 164 -5.45 3.06 -11.35
N ALA A 165 -6.09 2.08 -10.71
CA ALA A 165 -5.40 1.15 -9.81
C ALA A 165 -4.45 0.18 -10.54
N LEU A 166 -4.73 -0.14 -11.81
CA LEU A 166 -3.85 -1.01 -12.61
C LEU A 166 -2.47 -0.37 -12.87
N LEU A 167 -2.42 0.96 -13.00
CA LEU A 167 -1.16 1.70 -13.12
C LEU A 167 -0.29 1.53 -11.87
N ASN A 168 -0.92 1.55 -10.69
CA ASN A 168 -0.21 1.31 -9.44
C ASN A 168 0.36 -0.11 -9.37
N LEU A 169 -0.48 -1.07 -9.75
CA LEU A 169 -0.11 -2.47 -9.77
C LEU A 169 1.09 -2.72 -10.69
N PHE A 170 1.16 -2.06 -11.84
CA PHE A 170 2.28 -2.23 -12.77
C PHE A 170 3.64 -1.88 -12.13
N PHE A 171 3.77 -0.73 -11.44
CA PHE A 171 5.06 -0.39 -10.84
C PHE A 171 5.39 -1.26 -9.62
N TYR A 172 4.40 -1.81 -8.92
CA TYR A 172 4.64 -2.83 -7.89
C TYR A 172 5.15 -4.14 -8.49
N MET A 173 4.54 -4.60 -9.59
CA MET A 173 4.97 -5.80 -10.30
C MET A 173 6.41 -5.68 -10.81
N ARG A 174 6.82 -4.49 -11.25
CA ARG A 174 8.23 -4.23 -11.59
C ARG A 174 9.16 -4.46 -10.40
N ILE A 175 8.80 -4.02 -9.19
CA ILE A 175 9.63 -4.21 -8.00
C ILE A 175 9.69 -5.70 -7.64
N ILE A 176 8.53 -6.35 -7.61
CA ILE A 176 8.38 -7.79 -7.35
C ILE A 176 9.26 -8.61 -8.30
N TYR A 177 9.21 -8.27 -9.59
CA TYR A 177 10.05 -8.90 -10.61
C TYR A 177 11.53 -8.80 -10.25
N THR A 178 11.98 -7.61 -9.84
CA THR A 178 13.39 -7.38 -9.49
C THR A 178 13.84 -8.00 -8.17
N THR A 179 12.92 -8.39 -7.29
CA THR A 179 13.26 -8.87 -5.94
C THR A 179 13.07 -10.35 -5.73
N SER A 180 11.91 -10.89 -6.10
CA SER A 180 11.49 -12.24 -5.69
C SER A 180 11.33 -13.18 -6.87
N LEU A 181 10.83 -12.71 -8.01
CA LEU A 181 10.60 -13.57 -9.17
C LEU A 181 11.88 -13.85 -9.97
N THR A 182 12.83 -12.93 -9.99
CA THR A 182 14.12 -13.11 -10.67
C THR A 182 15.29 -12.87 -9.73
N THR A 183 16.38 -13.57 -9.99
CA THR A 183 17.64 -13.46 -9.24
C THR A 183 18.62 -12.58 -9.99
N PHE A 184 18.90 -11.39 -9.43
CA PHE A 184 19.92 -10.50 -9.98
C PHE A 184 21.32 -10.93 -9.54
N PRO A 185 22.37 -10.63 -10.35
CA PRO A 185 23.74 -10.94 -9.98
C PRO A 185 24.16 -10.17 -8.72
N THR A 186 24.78 -10.87 -7.77
CA THR A 186 25.23 -10.32 -6.49
C THR A 186 26.77 -10.26 -6.41
N ASN A 187 27.29 -9.36 -5.57
CA ASN A 187 28.74 -9.24 -5.35
C ASN A 187 29.24 -10.25 -4.31
N ASN A 188 30.50 -10.67 -4.40
CA ASN A 188 31.09 -11.65 -3.49
C ASN A 188 31.01 -11.24 -2.00
N ASN A 189 31.02 -9.93 -1.71
CA ASN A 189 30.87 -9.39 -0.35
C ASN A 189 29.54 -9.76 0.32
N THR A 190 28.49 -10.14 -0.43
CA THR A 190 27.24 -10.59 0.19
C THR A 190 27.42 -11.87 0.98
N LYS A 191 28.41 -12.71 0.67
CA LYS A 191 28.71 -13.94 1.40
C LYS A 191 29.14 -13.68 2.84
N HIS A 192 29.79 -12.55 3.12
CA HIS A 192 30.11 -12.17 4.50
C HIS A 192 28.86 -11.88 5.33
N HIS A 193 27.77 -11.40 4.70
CA HIS A 193 26.51 -11.20 5.42
C HIS A 193 25.81 -12.49 5.81
N TRP A 194 26.15 -13.64 5.20
CA TRP A 194 25.57 -14.94 5.58
C TRP A 194 26.03 -15.41 6.95
N LEU A 195 27.21 -14.98 7.37
CA LEU A 195 27.80 -15.35 8.66
C LEU A 195 27.19 -14.55 9.82
N ASN A 196 26.68 -13.34 9.54
CA ASN A 196 26.13 -12.46 10.56
C ASN A 196 24.61 -12.58 10.63
N THR A 197 24.08 -12.94 11.79
CA THR A 197 22.65 -12.90 12.07
C THR A 197 22.17 -11.46 12.26
N GLN A 198 20.91 -11.21 11.89
CA GLN A 198 20.29 -9.91 12.07
C GLN A 198 19.97 -9.67 13.54
N THR A 199 20.49 -8.57 14.11
CA THR A 199 20.31 -8.21 15.52
C THR A 199 19.18 -7.21 15.77
N LYS A 200 18.52 -6.72 14.72
CA LYS A 200 17.40 -5.76 14.83
C LYS A 200 16.14 -6.46 15.34
N SER A 201 15.39 -5.81 16.22
CA SER A 201 14.11 -6.33 16.72
C SER A 201 13.08 -6.47 15.60
N THR A 202 12.41 -7.61 15.56
CA THR A 202 11.47 -7.98 14.48
C THR A 202 10.06 -8.26 14.96
N HIS A 203 9.78 -8.10 16.27
CA HIS A 203 8.58 -8.67 16.92
C HIS A 203 7.25 -8.27 16.27
N MET A 204 7.13 -7.06 15.71
CA MET A 204 5.88 -6.58 15.12
C MET A 204 5.72 -6.93 13.63
N ILE A 205 6.80 -7.29 12.93
CA ILE A 205 6.74 -7.59 11.49
C ILE A 205 5.85 -8.81 11.19
N PRO A 206 6.00 -9.98 11.83
CA PRO A 206 5.24 -11.16 11.44
C PRO A 206 3.73 -10.97 11.64
N THR A 207 3.31 -10.37 12.75
CA THR A 207 1.89 -10.11 13.02
C THR A 207 1.28 -9.18 11.97
N LEU A 208 1.96 -8.07 11.66
CA LEU A 208 1.52 -7.15 10.62
C LEU A 208 1.48 -7.81 9.24
N THR A 209 2.40 -8.73 8.93
CA THR A 209 2.40 -9.43 7.63
C THR A 209 1.20 -10.34 7.46
N ILE A 210 0.81 -11.07 8.50
CA ILE A 210 -0.38 -11.92 8.50
C ILE A 210 -1.63 -11.07 8.32
N ILE A 211 -1.74 -9.98 9.09
CA ILE A 211 -2.82 -8.99 8.97
C ILE A 211 -2.87 -8.41 7.56
N SER A 212 -1.73 -8.08 6.94
CA SER A 212 -1.67 -7.49 5.60
C SER A 212 -1.95 -8.48 4.45
N SER A 213 -2.03 -9.78 4.71
CA SER A 213 -2.17 -10.80 3.65
C SER A 213 -3.40 -11.70 3.81
N MET A 214 -3.79 -12.07 5.03
CA MET A 214 -4.77 -13.15 5.28
C MET A 214 -6.11 -12.70 5.91
N LEU A 215 -6.39 -11.40 6.05
CA LEU A 215 -7.69 -10.90 6.57
C LEU A 215 -8.87 -11.03 5.59
N LEU A 216 -8.65 -11.35 4.30
CA LEU A 216 -9.73 -11.31 3.30
C LEU A 216 -10.94 -12.20 3.63
N PRO A 217 -10.80 -13.41 4.20
CA PRO A 217 -11.97 -14.22 4.60
C PRO A 217 -12.79 -13.61 5.74
N LEU A 218 -12.22 -12.69 6.52
CA LEU A 218 -12.88 -12.00 7.63
C LEU A 218 -13.62 -10.74 7.18
N THR A 219 -13.78 -10.53 5.86
CA THR A 219 -14.54 -9.41 5.30
C THR A 219 -15.95 -9.24 5.89
N PRO A 220 -16.81 -10.27 6.02
CA PRO A 220 -18.16 -10.06 6.55
C PRO A 220 -18.15 -9.59 8.00
N MET A 221 -17.25 -10.13 8.83
CA MET A 221 -17.11 -9.71 10.23
C MET A 221 -16.68 -8.25 10.35
N LEU A 222 -15.74 -7.82 9.51
CA LEU A 222 -15.27 -6.44 9.48
C LEU A 222 -16.38 -5.48 9.04
N ILE A 223 -17.19 -5.86 8.04
CA ILE A 223 -18.31 -5.03 7.59
C ILE A 223 -19.38 -4.88 8.68
N THR A 224 -19.63 -5.91 9.49
CA THR A 224 -20.62 -5.81 10.58
C THR A 224 -20.15 -5.01 11.79
N LEU A 225 -18.83 -4.85 11.96
CA LEU A 225 -18.24 -4.13 13.09
C LEU A 225 -18.15 -2.63 12.86
N ILE A 226 -18.28 -2.21 11.60
CA ILE A 226 -18.21 -0.82 11.18
C ILE A 226 -19.65 -0.37 10.93
#